data_AF-A0A8W8IAW7-F1
#
_entry.id   AF-A0A8W8IAW7-F1
#
_cell.length_a   1.000
_cell.length_b   1.000
_cell.length_c   1.000
_cell.angle_alpha   90.00
_cell.angle_beta   90.00
_cell.angle_gamma   90.00
#
_symmetry.space_group_name_H-M   'P 1'
#
loop_
_entity.id
_entity.type
_entity.pdbx_description
1 polymer ?
#
loop_
_entity_poly.entity_id
_entity_poly.type
_entity_poly.pdbx_seq_one_letter_code
_entity_poly.pdbx_strand_id
1 'polypeptide(L)'
;VPEIKSTMKLAIVLLSILFTCCNARLQLSRQSYMKFPYQYTNGDPTSPRYGLFQNAAHKAAFHTVDKILYVASARSAQKYLHIIDMNNPAAPTILMTHVFENTVDGHITALDACSDTIAVALSAADPVGEGHIELYTPYNRADRVFTRTHRITVGVNPKDVAHTSDCTRLVVANSGAATLNPSSNTFTDPEGSVTIIIRNDQGFPIEINMDFTQLNDRVVDYITNGVRYVFRGDHGAGIVNTFSQDLEPESVTISNDDRFAFVSCQRNNAILKIDMFNQRIIELYSLGAKNWTSFNIDTSDMNDAANLRYHTVYSFYQPAQLAYSVIDGKGYVVSVDTGKMTTYTQAQHGYAFNDGVRARVAWSDGELDTTTMNPTLLAQIQDNQQLGRVHMSRVDGYNIFNKIGDVFLFGGRGISLWDSTTMAHVFDSGDDLERRASQLYPNTFNGDCSNGNQSPTQQVDERSDDMGPEPGALASGVVGTTPVLIVGSRNGVIYVFNMRGVSANFESAHREGSTNDIWNNLYTNDAAGDQIISDMGFVGAGNSPSGTPFVYVIGQATGSLSVYNVVDVPDIF
;
A
#
# COMPACT_ATOMS: atom_id res chain seq x y z
N VAL A 1 55.45 -50.13 -25.03
CA VAL A 1 55.12 -48.70 -24.86
C VAL A 1 53.61 -48.52 -25.01
N PRO A 2 52.86 -48.50 -23.89
CA PRO A 2 51.54 -47.86 -23.90
C PRO A 2 51.34 -47.03 -22.62
N GLU A 3 51.46 -45.71 -22.72
CA GLU A 3 51.20 -44.84 -21.56
C GLU A 3 50.70 -43.46 -21.99
N ILE A 4 49.61 -43.40 -22.78
CA ILE A 4 48.87 -42.13 -22.99
C ILE A 4 47.39 -42.45 -23.18
N LYS A 5 46.65 -42.81 -22.12
CA LYS A 5 45.17 -42.88 -22.17
C LYS A 5 44.46 -42.59 -20.82
N SER A 6 45.08 -41.85 -19.90
CA SER A 6 44.46 -41.56 -18.59
C SER A 6 44.33 -40.08 -18.20
N THR A 7 44.73 -39.13 -19.04
CA THR A 7 44.67 -37.69 -18.68
C THR A 7 43.59 -36.88 -19.42
N MET A 8 42.96 -37.43 -20.46
CA MET A 8 41.92 -36.71 -21.24
C MET A 8 40.49 -36.91 -20.74
N LYS A 9 40.22 -37.92 -19.90
CA LYS A 9 38.87 -38.15 -19.32
C LYS A 9 38.63 -37.43 -18.00
N LEU A 10 39.68 -37.01 -17.29
CA LEU A 10 39.54 -36.23 -16.06
C LEU A 10 39.34 -34.72 -16.35
N ALA A 11 39.86 -34.22 -17.46
CA ALA A 11 39.67 -32.83 -17.88
C ALA A 11 38.26 -32.54 -18.40
N ILE A 12 37.57 -33.54 -18.99
CA ILE A 12 36.20 -33.36 -19.50
C ILE A 12 35.16 -33.52 -18.38
N VAL A 13 35.44 -34.33 -17.35
CA VAL A 13 34.54 -34.46 -16.18
C VAL A 13 34.68 -33.26 -15.22
N LEU A 14 35.86 -32.63 -15.12
CA LEU A 14 35.99 -31.37 -14.38
C LEU A 14 35.44 -30.15 -15.13
N LEU A 15 35.32 -30.17 -16.46
CA LEU A 15 34.72 -29.07 -17.22
C LEU A 15 33.18 -29.12 -17.22
N SER A 16 32.58 -30.28 -16.90
CA SER A 16 31.13 -30.46 -16.76
C SER A 16 30.58 -30.16 -15.35
N ILE A 17 31.44 -29.77 -14.39
CA ILE A 17 31.06 -29.37 -13.01
C ILE A 17 31.32 -27.87 -12.76
N LEU A 18 31.57 -27.12 -13.83
CA LEU A 18 31.56 -25.65 -13.86
C LEU A 18 30.35 -25.15 -14.67
N PHE A 19 29.17 -25.75 -14.49
CA PHE A 19 27.97 -24.92 -14.47
C PHE A 19 28.04 -24.17 -13.15
N THR A 20 28.70 -23.01 -13.16
CA THR A 20 28.30 -21.94 -12.27
C THR A 20 26.79 -21.83 -12.47
N CYS A 21 26.01 -22.19 -11.44
CA CYS A 21 24.65 -21.69 -11.32
C CYS A 21 24.80 -20.17 -11.30
N CYS A 22 24.78 -19.57 -12.48
CA CYS A 22 24.55 -18.16 -12.66
C CYS A 22 23.16 -17.96 -12.06
N ASN A 23 23.11 -17.53 -10.80
CA ASN A 23 21.85 -17.24 -10.15
C ASN A 23 21.35 -15.98 -10.84
N ALA A 24 20.53 -16.15 -11.86
CA ALA A 24 19.95 -15.00 -12.52
C ALA A 24 19.04 -14.29 -11.49
N ARG A 25 19.17 -12.97 -11.42
CA ARG A 25 18.43 -12.13 -10.48
C ARG A 25 17.38 -11.33 -11.20
N LEU A 26 16.21 -11.20 -10.57
CA LEU A 26 15.15 -10.36 -11.09
C LEU A 26 15.51 -8.88 -10.89
N GLN A 27 15.49 -8.13 -11.98
CA GLN A 27 15.74 -6.69 -11.99
C GLN A 27 14.65 -5.94 -12.74
N LEU A 28 14.49 -4.67 -12.41
CA LEU A 28 13.61 -3.75 -13.12
C LEU A 28 14.40 -2.98 -14.17
N SER A 29 13.86 -2.93 -15.39
CA SER A 29 14.40 -2.12 -16.47
C SER A 29 13.32 -1.19 -17.01
N ARG A 30 13.52 0.12 -16.85
CA ARG A 30 12.54 1.14 -17.26
C ARG A 30 12.28 1.08 -18.76
N GLN A 31 11.00 1.02 -19.12
CA GLN A 31 10.50 1.03 -20.48
C GLN A 31 10.02 2.42 -20.89
N SER A 32 9.21 3.04 -20.03
CA SER A 32 8.60 4.33 -20.33
C SER A 32 8.28 5.11 -19.07
N TYR A 33 8.01 6.39 -19.26
CA TYR A 33 7.48 7.29 -18.25
C TYR A 33 6.59 8.34 -18.88
N MET A 34 5.51 8.69 -18.19
CA MET A 34 4.63 9.78 -18.59
C MET A 34 4.05 10.50 -17.37
N LYS A 35 3.82 11.81 -17.51
CA LYS A 35 3.12 12.63 -16.52
C LYS A 35 1.65 12.77 -16.90
N PHE A 36 0.80 12.90 -15.89
CA PHE A 36 -0.63 13.18 -16.08
C PHE A 36 -0.95 14.63 -15.79
N PRO A 37 -1.81 15.25 -16.61
CA PRO A 37 -2.24 16.61 -16.35
C PRO A 37 -3.21 16.64 -15.17
N TYR A 38 -2.96 17.54 -14.22
CA TYR A 38 -3.91 17.77 -13.12
C TYR A 38 -5.09 18.68 -13.57
N GLN A 39 -4.93 19.37 -14.69
CA GLN A 39 -5.92 20.28 -15.25
C GLN A 39 -5.70 20.46 -16.76
N TYR A 40 -6.77 20.76 -17.49
CA TYR A 40 -6.73 21.27 -18.85
C TYR A 40 -7.19 22.72 -18.86
N THR A 41 -6.46 23.62 -19.54
CA THR A 41 -6.80 25.05 -19.55
C THR A 41 -8.14 25.24 -20.26
N ASN A 42 -9.15 25.78 -19.57
CA ASN A 42 -10.52 25.91 -20.07
C ASN A 42 -11.14 24.58 -20.57
N GLY A 43 -10.69 23.44 -20.03
CA GLY A 43 -11.13 22.12 -20.47
C GLY A 43 -10.57 21.67 -21.83
N ASP A 44 -9.66 22.42 -22.44
CA ASP A 44 -9.05 22.05 -23.72
C ASP A 44 -8.00 20.94 -23.54
N PRO A 45 -8.25 19.71 -24.05
CA PRO A 45 -7.35 18.58 -23.90
C PRO A 45 -5.97 18.80 -24.56
N THR A 46 -5.85 19.78 -25.46
CA THR A 46 -4.58 20.13 -26.12
C THR A 46 -3.72 21.11 -25.30
N SER A 47 -4.27 21.63 -24.19
CA SER A 47 -3.62 22.59 -23.29
C SER A 47 -3.45 22.03 -21.86
N PRO A 48 -2.74 20.90 -21.67
CA PRO A 48 -2.56 20.25 -20.37
C PRO A 48 -1.67 21.05 -19.41
N ARG A 49 -1.97 20.96 -18.12
CA ARG A 49 -1.15 21.50 -17.03
C ARG A 49 -0.65 20.38 -16.14
N TYR A 50 0.64 20.41 -15.86
CA TYR A 50 1.35 19.43 -15.05
C TYR A 50 1.89 20.12 -13.80
N GLY A 51 1.96 19.41 -12.67
CA GLY A 51 2.54 19.96 -11.45
C GLY A 51 2.84 18.88 -10.43
N LEU A 52 3.92 19.08 -9.68
CA LEU A 52 4.26 18.29 -8.51
C LEU A 52 3.23 18.54 -7.40
N PHE A 53 2.92 17.50 -6.63
CA PHE A 53 1.95 17.48 -5.52
C PHE A 53 0.52 17.84 -5.92
N GLN A 54 0.15 17.58 -7.18
CA GLN A 54 -1.19 17.85 -7.68
C GLN A 54 -2.12 16.63 -7.67
N ASN A 55 -1.64 15.45 -7.22
CA ASN A 55 -2.43 14.21 -7.19
C ASN A 55 -3.05 13.85 -8.55
N ALA A 56 -2.32 14.08 -9.64
CA ALA A 56 -2.81 13.84 -11.00
C ALA A 56 -2.94 12.34 -11.33
N ALA A 57 -2.30 11.47 -10.55
CA ALA A 57 -2.47 10.02 -10.58
C ALA A 57 -2.39 9.47 -9.16
N HIS A 58 -3.15 8.40 -8.88
CA HIS A 58 -3.20 7.78 -7.56
C HIS A 58 -3.48 6.27 -7.60
N LYS A 59 -4.46 5.84 -8.39
CA LYS A 59 -4.86 4.44 -8.55
C LYS A 59 -4.85 4.04 -10.01
N ALA A 60 -4.54 2.78 -10.29
CA ALA A 60 -4.54 2.26 -11.64
C ALA A 60 -4.95 0.79 -11.75
N ALA A 61 -5.72 0.48 -12.79
CA ALA A 61 -6.16 -0.88 -13.09
C ALA A 61 -5.84 -1.25 -14.54
N PHE A 62 -5.22 -2.40 -14.76
CA PHE A 62 -4.86 -2.89 -16.09
C PHE A 62 -5.87 -3.88 -16.63
N HIS A 63 -6.55 -3.52 -17.70
CA HIS A 63 -7.43 -4.41 -18.42
C HIS A 63 -6.63 -5.30 -19.37
N THR A 64 -6.52 -6.58 -18.99
CA THR A 64 -5.65 -7.55 -19.65
C THR A 64 -6.09 -7.93 -21.05
N VAL A 65 -7.40 -7.92 -21.35
CA VAL A 65 -7.91 -8.31 -22.68
C VAL A 65 -7.57 -7.25 -23.71
N ASP A 66 -7.90 -5.98 -23.43
CA ASP A 66 -7.68 -4.89 -24.38
C ASP A 66 -6.28 -4.26 -24.27
N LYS A 67 -5.45 -4.63 -23.29
CA LYS A 67 -4.15 -3.96 -23.03
C LYS A 67 -4.35 -2.46 -22.83
N ILE A 68 -5.23 -2.11 -21.91
CA ILE A 68 -5.53 -0.72 -21.55
C ILE A 68 -5.26 -0.54 -20.06
N LEU A 69 -4.52 0.51 -19.71
CA LEU A 69 -4.35 0.91 -18.32
C LEU A 69 -5.29 2.10 -18.04
N TYR A 70 -6.06 2.00 -16.97
CA TYR A 70 -6.88 3.10 -16.45
C TYR A 70 -6.16 3.73 -15.28
N VAL A 71 -5.98 5.05 -15.27
CA VAL A 71 -5.28 5.77 -14.21
C VAL A 71 -6.16 6.91 -13.69
N ALA A 72 -6.50 6.86 -12.40
CA ALA A 72 -7.34 7.86 -11.74
C ALA A 72 -6.51 8.91 -11.00
N SER A 73 -6.96 10.17 -11.06
CA SER A 73 -6.49 11.24 -10.19
C SER A 73 -7.14 11.16 -8.80
N ALA A 74 -6.45 11.67 -7.77
CA ALA A 74 -7.00 11.82 -6.42
C ALA A 74 -7.34 13.28 -6.12
N ARG A 75 -8.26 13.86 -6.90
CA ARG A 75 -8.73 15.25 -6.78
C ARG A 75 -10.26 15.29 -6.72
N SER A 76 -10.84 16.24 -5.98
CA SER A 76 -12.30 16.43 -5.90
C SER A 76 -12.86 17.36 -6.99
N ALA A 77 -12.07 18.33 -7.47
CA ALA A 77 -12.51 19.32 -8.46
C ALA A 77 -12.24 18.90 -9.92
N GLN A 78 -11.11 18.24 -10.18
CA GLN A 78 -10.75 17.70 -11.51
C GLN A 78 -10.55 16.19 -11.41
N LYS A 79 -11.68 15.46 -11.45
CA LYS A 79 -11.75 14.00 -11.33
C LYS A 79 -11.51 13.40 -12.71
N TYR A 80 -10.28 12.98 -12.96
CA TYR A 80 -9.88 12.43 -14.25
C TYR A 80 -9.61 10.94 -14.13
N LEU A 81 -10.11 10.21 -15.12
CA LEU A 81 -9.70 8.85 -15.43
C LEU A 81 -9.04 8.87 -16.81
N HIS A 82 -7.73 8.71 -16.83
CA HIS A 82 -6.96 8.60 -18.07
C HIS A 82 -6.97 7.15 -18.55
N ILE A 83 -7.37 6.94 -19.79
CA ILE A 83 -7.44 5.65 -20.46
C ILE A 83 -6.24 5.55 -21.40
N ILE A 84 -5.33 4.63 -21.10
CA ILE A 84 -3.99 4.57 -21.69
C ILE A 84 -3.86 3.35 -22.58
N ASP A 85 -3.43 3.56 -23.83
CA ASP A 85 -3.05 2.46 -24.70
C ASP A 85 -1.73 1.85 -24.22
N MET A 86 -1.79 0.56 -23.89
CA MET A 86 -0.63 -0.21 -23.47
C MET A 86 -0.27 -1.28 -24.49
N ASN A 87 -0.76 -1.25 -25.73
CA ASN A 87 -0.30 -2.16 -26.79
C ASN A 87 1.21 -2.08 -27.03
N ASN A 88 1.82 -0.92 -26.73
CA ASN A 88 3.27 -0.77 -26.66
C ASN A 88 3.65 -0.16 -25.29
N PRO A 89 4.00 -0.97 -24.29
CA PRO A 89 4.35 -0.48 -22.95
C PRO A 89 5.61 0.39 -22.91
N ALA A 90 6.43 0.41 -23.98
CA ALA A 90 7.58 1.31 -24.09
C ALA A 90 7.20 2.71 -24.61
N ALA A 91 5.98 2.89 -25.12
CA ALA A 91 5.47 4.18 -25.60
C ALA A 91 3.95 4.29 -25.35
N PRO A 92 3.50 4.30 -24.08
CA PRO A 92 2.09 4.43 -23.75
C PRO A 92 1.53 5.77 -24.22
N THR A 93 0.25 5.81 -24.59
CA THR A 93 -0.43 7.03 -25.04
C THR A 93 -1.82 7.18 -24.42
N ILE A 94 -2.24 8.41 -24.14
CA ILE A 94 -3.60 8.68 -23.65
C ILE A 94 -4.57 8.56 -24.84
N LEU A 95 -5.47 7.58 -24.78
CA LEU A 95 -6.57 7.40 -25.73
C LEU A 95 -7.72 8.36 -25.44
N MET A 96 -8.03 8.54 -24.16
CA MET A 96 -9.12 9.35 -23.66
C MET A 96 -8.82 9.81 -22.23
N THR A 97 -9.30 11.00 -21.87
CA THR A 97 -9.48 11.39 -20.47
C THR A 97 -10.98 11.51 -20.21
N HIS A 98 -11.50 10.65 -19.35
CA HIS A 98 -12.88 10.74 -18.87
C HIS A 98 -12.94 11.69 -17.66
N VAL A 99 -13.93 12.57 -17.62
CA VAL A 99 -14.10 13.58 -16.57
C VAL A 99 -15.41 13.31 -15.82
N PHE A 100 -15.33 13.21 -14.51
CA PHE A 100 -16.50 13.08 -13.64
C PHE A 100 -16.94 14.48 -13.19
N GLU A 101 -18.01 15.01 -13.79
CA GLU A 101 -18.48 16.40 -13.59
C GLU A 101 -19.55 16.52 -12.49
N ASN A 102 -20.06 15.41 -11.98
CA ASN A 102 -21.14 15.43 -11.01
C ASN A 102 -20.63 15.95 -9.65
N THR A 103 -21.30 16.99 -9.14
CA THR A 103 -20.86 17.77 -7.98
C THR A 103 -21.16 17.10 -6.65
N VAL A 104 -22.05 16.11 -6.63
CA VAL A 104 -22.31 15.29 -5.42
C VAL A 104 -21.25 14.22 -5.20
N ASP A 105 -20.33 14.04 -6.15
CA ASP A 105 -19.25 13.05 -6.08
C ASP A 105 -17.99 13.69 -5.51
N GLY A 106 -17.36 13.00 -4.57
CA GLY A 106 -16.11 13.35 -3.91
C GLY A 106 -14.90 12.99 -4.75
N HIS A 107 -14.03 12.09 -4.31
CA HIS A 107 -12.83 11.68 -5.04
C HIS A 107 -13.05 10.35 -5.75
N ILE A 108 -12.33 10.10 -6.85
CA ILE A 108 -12.10 8.72 -7.31
C ILE A 108 -11.10 8.10 -6.32
N THR A 109 -11.47 6.99 -5.72
CA THR A 109 -10.70 6.40 -4.61
C THR A 109 -10.08 5.04 -4.94
N ALA A 110 -10.68 4.29 -5.87
CA ALA A 110 -10.18 2.98 -6.28
C ALA A 110 -10.63 2.64 -7.71
N LEU A 111 -9.87 1.75 -8.34
CA LEU A 111 -10.14 1.20 -9.66
C LEU A 111 -9.90 -0.30 -9.63
N ASP A 112 -10.72 -1.06 -10.34
CA ASP A 112 -10.35 -2.42 -10.72
C ASP A 112 -10.90 -2.77 -12.10
N ALA A 113 -10.21 -3.66 -12.82
CA ALA A 113 -10.50 -4.01 -14.20
C ALA A 113 -10.60 -5.53 -14.34
N CYS A 114 -11.79 -6.00 -14.72
CA CYS A 114 -12.04 -7.38 -15.09
C CYS A 114 -12.28 -7.50 -16.60
N SER A 115 -12.33 -8.73 -17.11
CA SER A 115 -12.37 -8.99 -18.56
C SER A 115 -13.44 -8.21 -19.35
N ASP A 116 -14.61 -7.96 -18.75
CA ASP A 116 -15.75 -7.32 -19.40
C ASP A 116 -16.28 -6.06 -18.68
N THR A 117 -15.63 -5.65 -17.59
CA THR A 117 -16.14 -4.60 -16.69
C THR A 117 -14.97 -3.82 -16.07
N ILE A 118 -15.09 -2.50 -16.04
CA ILE A 118 -14.22 -1.60 -15.29
C ILE A 118 -15.02 -1.01 -14.13
N ALA A 119 -14.53 -1.14 -12.91
CA ALA A 119 -15.13 -0.56 -11.72
C ALA A 119 -14.37 0.70 -11.29
N VAL A 120 -15.10 1.78 -11.03
CA VAL A 120 -14.57 3.05 -10.51
C VAL A 120 -15.29 3.36 -9.20
N ALA A 121 -14.55 3.42 -8.10
CA ALA A 121 -15.09 3.81 -6.81
C ALA A 121 -14.99 5.33 -6.62
N LEU A 122 -16.09 5.94 -6.17
CA LEU A 122 -16.14 7.36 -5.84
C LEU A 122 -16.70 7.56 -4.43
N SER A 123 -16.04 8.40 -3.64
CA SER A 123 -16.61 8.91 -2.39
C SER A 123 -17.73 9.92 -2.68
N ALA A 124 -18.54 10.26 -1.67
CA ALA A 124 -19.47 11.38 -1.75
C ALA A 124 -18.75 12.72 -1.51
N ALA A 125 -19.32 13.80 -2.05
CA ALA A 125 -18.88 15.16 -1.75
C ALA A 125 -19.22 15.56 -0.31
N ASP A 126 -20.33 15.05 0.23
CA ASP A 126 -20.58 15.03 1.67
C ASP A 126 -19.74 13.92 2.30
N PRO A 127 -18.75 14.22 3.15
CA PRO A 127 -17.81 13.21 3.66
C PRO A 127 -18.46 12.18 4.59
N VAL A 128 -19.66 12.42 5.11
CA VAL A 128 -20.45 11.42 5.87
C VAL A 128 -21.44 10.64 4.99
N GLY A 129 -21.54 11.00 3.71
CA GLY A 129 -22.46 10.38 2.75
C GLY A 129 -21.91 9.07 2.17
N GLU A 130 -22.84 8.20 1.78
CA GLU A 130 -22.55 6.97 1.06
C GLU A 130 -21.83 7.23 -0.28
N GLY A 131 -20.78 6.46 -0.55
CA GLY A 131 -20.11 6.48 -1.83
C GLY A 131 -20.87 5.67 -2.88
N HIS A 132 -20.24 5.49 -4.04
CA HIS A 132 -20.79 4.61 -5.08
C HIS A 132 -19.69 3.99 -5.95
N ILE A 133 -20.03 2.89 -6.60
CA ILE A 133 -19.28 2.31 -7.72
C ILE A 133 -19.97 2.69 -9.02
N GLU A 134 -19.22 3.23 -9.98
CA GLU A 134 -19.63 3.27 -11.38
C GLU A 134 -18.99 2.10 -12.15
N LEU A 135 -19.83 1.31 -12.82
CA LEU A 135 -19.39 0.21 -13.67
C LEU A 135 -19.43 0.63 -15.14
N TYR A 136 -18.38 0.31 -15.88
CA TYR A 136 -18.26 0.63 -17.30
C TYR A 136 -17.96 -0.61 -18.12
N THR A 137 -18.38 -0.60 -19.39
CA THR A 137 -17.78 -1.49 -20.38
C THR A 137 -16.31 -1.08 -20.62
N PRO A 138 -15.40 -2.02 -20.93
CA PRO A 138 -14.05 -1.70 -21.38
C PRO A 138 -14.07 -0.70 -22.54
N TYR A 139 -13.05 0.17 -22.59
CA TYR A 139 -12.93 1.18 -23.63
C TYR A 139 -12.85 0.56 -25.01
N ASN A 140 -13.81 0.88 -25.87
CA ASN A 140 -13.79 0.46 -27.26
C ASN A 140 -12.92 1.42 -28.08
N ARG A 141 -11.76 0.94 -28.56
CA ARG A 141 -10.82 1.73 -29.38
C ARG A 141 -11.40 2.16 -30.74
N ALA A 142 -12.23 1.33 -31.37
CA ALA A 142 -12.77 1.61 -32.71
C ALA A 142 -13.76 2.77 -32.66
N ASP A 143 -14.68 2.72 -31.70
CA ASP A 143 -15.74 3.72 -31.55
C ASP A 143 -15.32 4.88 -30.64
N ARG A 144 -14.21 4.73 -29.91
CA ARG A 144 -13.69 5.66 -28.89
C ARG A 144 -14.70 5.91 -27.77
N VAL A 145 -15.37 4.85 -27.33
CA VAL A 145 -16.46 4.91 -26.37
C VAL A 145 -16.06 4.25 -25.05
N PHE A 146 -16.39 4.94 -23.96
CA PHE A 146 -16.35 4.43 -22.59
C PHE A 146 -17.73 4.62 -21.97
N THR A 147 -18.50 3.53 -21.84
CA THR A 147 -19.92 3.60 -21.47
C THR A 147 -20.14 3.12 -20.05
N ARG A 148 -20.67 4.01 -19.20
CA ARG A 148 -21.17 3.62 -17.87
C ARG A 148 -22.42 2.77 -18.05
N THR A 149 -22.42 1.59 -17.45
CA THR A 149 -23.55 0.66 -17.42
C THR A 149 -24.37 0.82 -16.14
N HIS A 150 -23.71 1.04 -15.00
CA HIS A 150 -24.36 1.11 -13.70
C HIS A 150 -23.69 2.14 -12.80
N ARG A 151 -24.48 2.62 -11.84
CA ARG A 151 -24.04 3.39 -10.69
C ARG A 151 -24.72 2.81 -9.46
N ILE A 152 -23.94 2.35 -8.51
CA ILE A 152 -24.41 1.51 -7.39
C ILE A 152 -23.92 2.14 -6.10
N THR A 153 -24.84 2.51 -5.23
CA THR A 153 -24.50 3.02 -3.89
C THR A 153 -23.78 1.94 -3.09
N VAL A 154 -22.78 2.35 -2.30
CA VAL A 154 -22.04 1.51 -1.37
C VAL A 154 -21.86 2.27 -0.04
N GLY A 155 -21.11 1.70 0.91
CA GLY A 155 -20.85 2.38 2.18
C GLY A 155 -20.08 3.70 2.07
N VAL A 156 -19.87 4.34 3.22
CA VAL A 156 -19.20 5.65 3.31
C VAL A 156 -17.71 5.52 2.98
N ASN A 157 -17.23 6.38 2.09
CA ASN A 157 -15.82 6.49 1.69
C ASN A 157 -15.19 5.15 1.20
N PRO A 158 -15.64 4.59 0.07
CA PRO A 158 -15.03 3.39 -0.51
C PRO A 158 -13.53 3.63 -0.77
N LYS A 159 -12.66 2.73 -0.34
CA LYS A 159 -11.19 2.87 -0.40
C LYS A 159 -10.51 1.95 -1.38
N ASP A 160 -11.05 0.76 -1.58
CA ASP A 160 -10.47 -0.24 -2.46
C ASP A 160 -11.55 -1.16 -3.02
N VAL A 161 -11.26 -1.74 -4.18
CA VAL A 161 -12.18 -2.62 -4.91
C VAL A 161 -11.44 -3.82 -5.51
N ALA A 162 -12.07 -4.99 -5.51
CA ALA A 162 -11.53 -6.19 -6.17
C ALA A 162 -12.63 -7.04 -6.80
N HIS A 163 -12.47 -7.40 -8.07
CA HIS A 163 -13.34 -8.33 -8.78
C HIS A 163 -12.97 -9.78 -8.46
N THR A 164 -13.98 -10.65 -8.49
CA THR A 164 -13.74 -12.09 -8.63
C THR A 164 -13.14 -12.40 -10.00
N SER A 165 -12.40 -13.51 -10.09
CA SER A 165 -11.71 -13.93 -11.31
C SER A 165 -12.65 -14.14 -12.51
N ASP A 166 -13.92 -14.45 -12.24
CA ASP A 166 -14.99 -14.64 -13.22
C ASP A 166 -15.78 -13.36 -13.56
N CYS A 167 -15.41 -12.22 -12.98
CA CYS A 167 -16.07 -10.92 -13.13
C CYS A 167 -17.55 -10.87 -12.67
N THR A 168 -18.04 -11.88 -11.95
CA THR A 168 -19.44 -11.92 -11.50
C THR A 168 -19.69 -11.17 -10.21
N ARG A 169 -18.64 -10.87 -9.43
CA ARG A 169 -18.73 -10.13 -8.17
C ARG A 169 -17.63 -9.10 -8.03
N LEU A 170 -17.92 -8.07 -7.25
CA LEU A 170 -16.99 -7.02 -6.84
C LEU A 170 -17.10 -6.84 -5.33
N VAL A 171 -15.97 -6.78 -4.63
CA VAL A 171 -15.91 -6.46 -3.20
C VAL A 171 -15.39 -5.04 -3.04
N VAL A 172 -16.03 -4.27 -2.17
CA VAL A 172 -15.71 -2.86 -1.90
C VAL A 172 -15.45 -2.69 -0.42
N ALA A 173 -14.26 -2.20 -0.07
CA ALA A 173 -13.91 -1.82 1.30
C ALA A 173 -14.36 -0.37 1.55
N ASN A 174 -15.28 -0.13 2.47
CA ASN A 174 -15.79 1.20 2.81
C ASN A 174 -15.27 1.64 4.17
N SER A 175 -14.47 2.71 4.21
CA SER A 175 -13.69 3.01 5.41
C SER A 175 -14.50 3.63 6.54
N GLY A 176 -15.65 4.28 6.25
CA GLY A 176 -16.39 5.01 7.27
C GLY A 176 -15.60 6.12 7.97
N ALA A 177 -14.61 6.74 7.30
CA ALA A 177 -13.62 7.60 7.98
C ALA A 177 -14.27 8.76 8.77
N ALA A 178 -13.81 8.95 10.01
CA ALA A 178 -14.22 10.06 10.85
C ALA A 178 -14.00 11.43 10.17
N THR A 179 -14.93 12.35 10.39
CA THR A 179 -14.91 13.66 9.75
C THR A 179 -15.72 14.70 10.53
N LEU A 180 -15.63 15.96 10.11
CA LEU A 180 -16.52 17.03 10.54
C LEU A 180 -17.78 16.99 9.67
N ASN A 181 -18.93 16.70 10.26
CA ASN A 181 -20.19 16.78 9.53
C ASN A 181 -20.45 18.23 9.10
N PRO A 182 -20.56 18.51 7.79
CA PRO A 182 -20.67 19.89 7.31
C PRO A 182 -22.01 20.55 7.68
N SER A 183 -23.06 19.77 7.95
CA SER A 183 -24.39 20.28 8.29
C SER A 183 -24.54 20.61 9.77
N SER A 184 -24.05 19.74 10.66
CA SER A 184 -24.13 19.94 12.12
C SER A 184 -22.90 20.62 12.72
N ASN A 185 -21.78 20.67 11.99
CA ASN A 185 -20.48 21.13 12.46
C ASN A 185 -20.00 20.36 13.71
N THR A 186 -20.27 19.05 13.74
CA THR A 186 -19.88 18.14 14.84
C THR A 186 -19.01 17.01 14.32
N PHE A 187 -18.17 16.45 15.19
CA PHE A 187 -17.48 15.19 14.93
C PHE A 187 -18.50 14.11 14.55
N THR A 188 -18.23 13.36 13.49
CA THR A 188 -19.04 12.23 13.05
C THR A 188 -18.11 11.13 12.58
N ASP A 189 -18.37 9.92 13.06
CA ASP A 189 -17.59 8.73 12.77
C ASP A 189 -18.53 7.69 12.15
N PRO A 190 -18.69 7.68 10.82
CA PRO A 190 -19.54 6.70 10.15
C PRO A 190 -19.06 5.27 10.40
N GLU A 191 -19.97 4.30 10.32
CA GLU A 191 -19.60 2.88 10.46
C GLU A 191 -18.82 2.41 9.23
N GLY A 192 -17.73 1.68 9.45
CA GLY A 192 -17.04 0.91 8.41
C GLY A 192 -17.91 -0.24 7.89
N SER A 193 -17.71 -0.64 6.63
CA SER A 193 -18.44 -1.76 6.03
C SER A 193 -17.70 -2.39 4.85
N VAL A 194 -18.18 -3.56 4.43
CA VAL A 194 -17.78 -4.18 3.16
C VAL A 194 -19.01 -4.42 2.30
N THR A 195 -19.00 -3.94 1.07
CA THR A 195 -20.08 -4.17 0.11
C THR A 195 -19.67 -5.25 -0.89
N ILE A 196 -20.51 -6.27 -1.08
CA ILE A 196 -20.40 -7.22 -2.20
C ILE A 196 -21.45 -6.85 -3.24
N ILE A 197 -20.99 -6.55 -4.45
CA ILE A 197 -21.84 -6.35 -5.63
C ILE A 197 -21.80 -7.62 -6.45
N ILE A 198 -22.97 -8.19 -6.77
CA ILE A 198 -23.11 -9.44 -7.52
C ILE A 198 -23.88 -9.14 -8.80
N ARG A 199 -23.34 -9.51 -9.97
CA ARG A 199 -24.10 -9.47 -11.21
C ARG A 199 -25.18 -10.56 -11.17
N ASN A 200 -26.45 -10.16 -11.24
CA ASN A 200 -27.54 -11.13 -11.33
C ASN A 200 -27.72 -11.65 -12.76
N ASP A 201 -28.46 -12.75 -12.91
CA ASP A 201 -28.72 -13.41 -14.20
C ASP A 201 -29.46 -12.52 -15.22
N GLN A 202 -30.04 -11.41 -14.77
CA GLN A 202 -30.73 -10.41 -15.60
C GLN A 202 -29.83 -9.22 -15.98
N GLY A 203 -28.56 -9.25 -15.57
CA GLY A 203 -27.57 -8.21 -15.85
C GLY A 203 -27.56 -7.04 -14.86
N PHE A 204 -28.43 -7.03 -13.84
CA PHE A 204 -28.44 -6.00 -12.79
C PHE A 204 -27.59 -6.41 -11.59
N PRO A 205 -26.90 -5.45 -10.95
CA PRO A 205 -26.18 -5.71 -9.72
C PRO A 205 -27.13 -5.88 -8.52
N ILE A 206 -26.87 -6.88 -7.68
CA ILE A 206 -27.37 -7.00 -6.31
C ILE A 206 -26.29 -6.47 -5.38
N GLU A 207 -26.65 -5.57 -4.48
CA GLU A 207 -25.76 -5.02 -3.46
C GLU A 207 -26.01 -5.72 -2.12
N ILE A 208 -24.94 -6.17 -1.46
CA ILE A 208 -24.97 -6.75 -0.12
C ILE A 208 -23.99 -5.97 0.73
N ASN A 209 -24.52 -5.06 1.56
CA ASN A 209 -23.73 -4.33 2.53
C ASN A 209 -23.57 -5.16 3.82
N MET A 210 -22.33 -5.42 4.21
CA MET A 210 -22.00 -6.00 5.51
C MET A 210 -21.44 -4.88 6.39
N ASP A 211 -22.29 -4.34 7.26
CA ASP A 211 -21.84 -3.47 8.35
C ASP A 211 -21.07 -4.25 9.42
N PHE A 212 -20.36 -3.51 10.26
CA PHE A 212 -19.51 -4.08 11.31
C PHE A 212 -20.18 -4.11 12.69
N THR A 213 -21.46 -3.78 12.79
CA THR A 213 -22.13 -3.65 14.10
C THR A 213 -22.12 -4.94 14.89
N GLN A 214 -22.22 -6.10 14.22
CA GLN A 214 -22.10 -7.43 14.84
C GLN A 214 -20.74 -7.68 15.52
N LEU A 215 -19.68 -6.96 15.13
CA LEU A 215 -18.36 -7.09 15.75
C LEU A 215 -18.29 -6.43 17.14
N ASN A 216 -19.21 -5.50 17.44
CA ASN A 216 -19.31 -4.88 18.76
C ASN A 216 -19.58 -5.91 19.86
N ASP A 217 -20.33 -6.97 19.55
CA ASP A 217 -20.68 -8.04 20.50
C ASP A 217 -19.45 -8.84 20.97
N ARG A 218 -18.35 -8.81 20.19
CA ARG A 218 -17.10 -9.54 20.47
C ARG A 218 -15.90 -8.61 20.69
N VAL A 219 -16.13 -7.32 20.91
CA VAL A 219 -15.06 -6.31 21.08
C VAL A 219 -14.01 -6.71 22.13
N VAL A 220 -14.44 -7.30 23.26
CA VAL A 220 -13.53 -7.75 24.33
C VAL A 220 -12.59 -8.86 23.83
N ASP A 221 -13.11 -9.80 23.06
CA ASP A 221 -12.31 -10.89 22.48
C ASP A 221 -11.31 -10.34 21.46
N TYR A 222 -11.74 -9.41 20.61
CA TYR A 222 -10.88 -8.79 19.59
C TYR A 222 -9.71 -8.03 20.22
N ILE A 223 -9.99 -7.20 21.22
CA ILE A 223 -8.95 -6.45 21.94
C ILE A 223 -8.02 -7.38 22.71
N THR A 224 -8.57 -8.40 23.38
CA THR A 224 -7.78 -9.40 24.11
C THR A 224 -6.84 -10.17 23.18
N ASN A 225 -7.27 -10.41 21.94
CA ASN A 225 -6.45 -11.05 20.90
C ASN A 225 -5.55 -10.07 20.14
N GLY A 226 -5.52 -8.78 20.52
CA GLY A 226 -4.58 -7.78 19.99
C GLY A 226 -5.07 -6.97 18.79
N VAL A 227 -6.37 -6.95 18.49
CA VAL A 227 -6.93 -5.95 17.55
C VAL A 227 -6.95 -4.60 18.26
N ARG A 228 -6.47 -3.56 17.59
CA ARG A 228 -6.44 -2.21 18.17
C ARG A 228 -7.84 -1.60 18.09
N TYR A 229 -8.34 -1.15 19.24
CA TYR A 229 -9.46 -0.23 19.34
C TYR A 229 -8.90 1.14 19.73
N VAL A 230 -8.68 1.98 18.71
CA VAL A 230 -7.80 3.15 18.76
C VAL A 230 -8.48 4.34 19.41
N PHE A 231 -9.66 4.74 18.93
CA PHE A 231 -10.42 5.84 19.47
C PHE A 231 -11.63 5.35 20.28
N ARG A 232 -11.55 5.39 21.61
CA ARG A 232 -12.61 4.90 22.52
C ARG A 232 -13.50 6.02 23.06
N GLY A 233 -13.76 7.02 22.23
CA GLY A 233 -14.50 8.23 22.61
C GLY A 233 -13.70 9.18 23.51
N ASP A 234 -14.38 10.24 23.95
CA ASP A 234 -13.83 11.23 24.89
C ASP A 234 -14.39 10.99 26.29
N HIS A 235 -13.52 10.64 27.25
CA HIS A 235 -13.82 10.53 28.68
C HIS A 235 -14.10 11.91 29.33
N GLY A 236 -14.99 12.71 28.75
CA GLY A 236 -15.32 14.05 29.24
C GLY A 236 -16.18 14.91 28.30
N ALA A 237 -16.07 14.73 26.98
CA ALA A 237 -16.84 15.52 25.99
C ALA A 237 -18.14 14.85 25.49
N GLY A 238 -18.46 13.65 25.97
CA GLY A 238 -19.70 12.95 25.60
C GLY A 238 -19.70 12.33 24.19
N ILE A 239 -18.55 12.28 23.52
CA ILE A 239 -18.37 11.54 22.27
C ILE A 239 -18.24 10.06 22.63
N VAL A 240 -19.20 9.26 22.18
CA VAL A 240 -19.15 7.80 22.24
C VAL A 240 -18.85 7.31 20.83
N ASN A 241 -17.78 6.55 20.68
CA ASN A 241 -17.46 5.81 19.46
C ASN A 241 -17.68 4.31 19.78
N THR A 242 -18.18 3.54 18.83
CA THR A 242 -18.31 2.08 18.89
C THR A 242 -17.12 1.42 18.21
N PHE A 243 -16.85 0.15 18.54
CA PHE A 243 -15.75 -0.57 17.90
C PHE A 243 -15.93 -0.67 16.39
N SER A 244 -17.17 -0.81 15.92
CA SER A 244 -17.49 -0.82 14.50
C SER A 244 -17.22 0.52 13.79
N GLN A 245 -17.37 1.67 14.48
CA GLN A 245 -17.00 2.98 13.93
C GLN A 245 -15.48 3.15 13.83
N ASP A 246 -14.73 2.64 14.81
CA ASP A 246 -13.25 2.72 14.79
C ASP A 246 -12.60 1.77 13.76
N LEU A 247 -13.33 0.77 13.27
CA LEU A 247 -12.86 -0.15 12.24
C LEU A 247 -12.96 0.52 10.85
N GLU A 248 -11.82 0.90 10.29
CA GLU A 248 -11.74 1.51 8.96
C GLU A 248 -11.12 0.57 7.90
N PRO A 249 -11.95 -0.11 7.07
CA PRO A 249 -11.49 -0.87 5.90
C PRO A 249 -10.68 -0.02 4.91
N GLU A 250 -9.56 -0.56 4.40
CA GLU A 250 -8.66 0.20 3.52
C GLU A 250 -8.25 -0.51 2.24
N SER A 251 -7.94 -1.81 2.28
CA SER A 251 -7.60 -2.60 1.08
C SER A 251 -8.30 -3.94 1.06
N VAL A 252 -8.58 -4.45 -0.14
CA VAL A 252 -9.24 -5.75 -0.35
C VAL A 252 -8.45 -6.62 -1.34
N THR A 253 -8.36 -7.92 -1.03
CA THR A 253 -7.89 -8.94 -1.99
C THR A 253 -8.77 -10.19 -1.90
N ILE A 254 -8.83 -10.98 -2.97
CA ILE A 254 -9.71 -12.15 -3.11
C ILE A 254 -8.85 -13.39 -3.40
N SER A 255 -9.21 -14.53 -2.82
CA SER A 255 -8.54 -15.80 -3.11
C SER A 255 -8.77 -16.23 -4.56
N ASN A 256 -7.81 -16.90 -5.19
CA ASN A 256 -7.89 -17.32 -6.60
C ASN A 256 -9.08 -18.23 -6.93
N ASP A 257 -9.71 -18.85 -5.94
CA ASP A 257 -10.91 -19.69 -6.09
C ASP A 257 -12.22 -18.90 -5.82
N ASP A 258 -12.13 -17.58 -5.65
CA ASP A 258 -13.23 -16.65 -5.37
C ASP A 258 -14.06 -16.98 -4.12
N ARG A 259 -13.53 -17.81 -3.21
CA ARG A 259 -14.23 -18.25 -1.99
C ARG A 259 -14.12 -17.27 -0.85
N PHE A 260 -12.99 -16.56 -0.73
CA PHE A 260 -12.73 -15.69 0.40
C PHE A 260 -12.24 -14.32 -0.07
N ALA A 261 -12.75 -13.27 0.58
CA ALA A 261 -12.16 -11.95 0.52
C ALA A 261 -11.46 -11.63 1.84
N PHE A 262 -10.36 -10.87 1.75
CA PHE A 262 -9.56 -10.41 2.88
C PHE A 262 -9.49 -8.89 2.81
N VAL A 263 -9.84 -8.23 3.92
CA VAL A 263 -9.92 -6.77 3.98
C VAL A 263 -9.06 -6.25 5.12
N SER A 264 -8.14 -5.31 4.85
CA SER A 264 -7.33 -4.70 5.90
C SER A 264 -8.12 -3.62 6.64
N CYS A 265 -7.98 -3.59 7.97
CA CYS A 265 -8.31 -2.43 8.80
C CYS A 265 -6.98 -1.88 9.33
N GLN A 266 -6.33 -1.02 8.55
CA GLN A 266 -4.91 -0.67 8.74
C GLN A 266 -4.63 -0.13 10.14
N ARG A 267 -5.41 0.85 10.59
CA ARG A 267 -5.25 1.50 11.90
C ARG A 267 -5.47 0.53 13.05
N ASN A 268 -6.39 -0.42 12.86
CA ASN A 268 -6.74 -1.46 13.84
C ASN A 268 -5.76 -2.62 13.87
N ASN A 269 -4.77 -2.64 12.96
CA ASN A 269 -3.76 -3.70 12.82
C ASN A 269 -4.41 -5.09 12.70
N ALA A 270 -5.42 -5.19 11.82
CA ALA A 270 -6.23 -6.39 11.66
C ALA A 270 -6.60 -6.65 10.19
N ILE A 271 -6.91 -7.91 9.90
CA ILE A 271 -7.48 -8.35 8.62
C ILE A 271 -8.80 -9.08 8.86
N LEU A 272 -9.85 -8.61 8.20
CA LEU A 272 -11.15 -9.25 8.15
C LEU A 272 -11.16 -10.34 7.08
N LYS A 273 -11.65 -11.54 7.42
CA LYS A 273 -11.88 -12.62 6.45
C LYS A 273 -13.37 -12.81 6.20
N ILE A 274 -13.75 -12.83 4.93
CA ILE A 274 -15.16 -12.90 4.49
C ILE A 274 -15.36 -14.16 3.67
N ASP A 275 -16.45 -14.88 3.96
CA ASP A 275 -16.95 -15.96 3.11
C ASP A 275 -17.78 -15.36 1.98
N MET A 276 -17.25 -15.40 0.76
CA MET A 276 -17.93 -14.84 -0.41
C MET A 276 -19.15 -15.65 -0.82
N PHE A 277 -19.17 -16.97 -0.55
CA PHE A 277 -20.28 -17.84 -0.90
C PHE A 277 -21.46 -17.64 0.06
N ASN A 278 -21.18 -17.66 1.36
CA ASN A 278 -22.21 -17.48 2.39
C ASN A 278 -22.49 -16.01 2.73
N GLN A 279 -21.76 -15.07 2.11
CA GLN A 279 -21.94 -13.61 2.22
C GLN A 279 -21.92 -13.15 3.69
N ARG A 280 -20.90 -13.58 4.43
CA ARG A 280 -20.75 -13.26 5.85
C ARG A 280 -19.30 -13.06 6.25
N ILE A 281 -19.12 -12.23 7.28
CA ILE A 281 -17.87 -12.14 8.01
C ILE A 281 -17.60 -13.48 8.71
N ILE A 282 -16.39 -14.00 8.55
CA ILE A 282 -15.92 -15.19 9.27
C ILE A 282 -15.33 -14.76 10.60
N GLU A 283 -14.33 -13.89 10.55
CA GLU A 283 -13.59 -13.43 11.73
C GLU A 283 -12.74 -12.19 11.40
N LEU A 284 -12.43 -11.38 12.42
CA LEU A 284 -11.44 -10.31 12.37
C LEU A 284 -10.16 -10.77 13.10
N TYR A 285 -9.06 -10.88 12.37
CA TYR A 285 -7.79 -11.40 12.89
C TYR A 285 -6.85 -10.26 13.24
N SER A 286 -6.32 -10.26 14.48
CA SER A 286 -5.17 -9.42 14.84
C SER A 286 -3.93 -9.91 14.10
N LEU A 287 -3.06 -8.95 13.77
CA LEU A 287 -1.76 -9.21 13.17
C LEU A 287 -0.64 -9.29 14.22
N GLY A 288 -0.96 -9.10 15.51
CA GLY A 288 0.05 -9.06 16.57
C GLY A 288 1.02 -7.88 16.40
N ALA A 289 2.26 -8.04 16.84
CA ALA A 289 3.27 -7.00 16.73
C ALA A 289 4.65 -7.57 16.38
N LYS A 290 5.39 -6.79 15.61
CA LYS A 290 6.79 -7.06 15.28
C LYS A 290 7.67 -6.70 16.47
N ASN A 291 8.60 -7.58 16.81
CA ASN A 291 9.60 -7.34 17.85
C ASN A 291 10.93 -6.91 17.21
N TRP A 292 11.39 -5.69 17.52
CA TRP A 292 12.61 -5.12 16.94
C TRP A 292 13.91 -5.57 17.62
N THR A 293 13.86 -6.39 18.66
CA THR A 293 15.09 -6.89 19.33
C THR A 293 15.97 -7.78 18.45
N SER A 294 15.43 -8.30 17.33
CA SER A 294 16.16 -9.16 16.38
C SER A 294 16.47 -8.47 15.05
N PHE A 295 16.12 -7.19 14.90
CA PHE A 295 16.27 -6.41 13.68
C PHE A 295 16.83 -5.02 13.99
N ASN A 296 17.36 -4.32 12.99
CA ASN A 296 17.73 -2.93 13.17
C ASN A 296 16.64 -2.01 12.61
N ILE A 297 16.46 -0.86 13.23
CA ILE A 297 15.51 0.16 12.80
C ILE A 297 16.14 1.54 12.98
N ASP A 298 15.85 2.45 12.06
CA ASP A 298 16.14 3.87 12.24
C ASP A 298 14.92 4.59 12.81
N THR A 299 15.10 5.27 13.93
CA THR A 299 14.02 5.85 14.74
C THR A 299 14.12 7.35 14.93
N SER A 300 15.06 8.01 14.23
CA SER A 300 15.32 9.44 14.40
C SER A 300 15.75 10.09 13.09
N ASP A 301 15.09 11.19 12.74
CA ASP A 301 15.43 12.09 11.63
C ASP A 301 16.53 13.12 11.97
N MET A 302 17.13 13.08 13.17
CA MET A 302 18.15 14.04 13.63
C MET A 302 19.59 13.62 13.32
N ASN A 303 19.77 12.59 12.49
CA ASN A 303 21.08 12.04 12.14
C ASN A 303 21.48 12.38 10.69
N ASP A 304 20.55 12.94 9.91
CA ASP A 304 20.70 13.30 8.48
C ASP A 304 21.17 12.12 7.60
N ALA A 305 21.06 10.88 8.10
CA ALA A 305 21.56 9.66 7.47
C ALA A 305 21.10 8.42 8.24
N ALA A 306 21.08 7.28 7.53
CA ALA A 306 20.74 5.99 8.11
C ALA A 306 21.56 5.65 9.37
N ASN A 307 20.85 5.37 10.46
CA ASN A 307 21.39 5.00 11.77
C ASN A 307 20.61 3.82 12.36
N LEU A 308 20.62 2.70 11.63
CA LEU A 308 19.93 1.46 11.99
C LEU A 308 20.52 0.86 13.27
N ARG A 309 19.67 0.68 14.31
CA ARG A 309 20.08 0.13 15.62
C ARG A 309 19.06 -0.85 16.19
N TYR A 310 19.51 -1.68 17.13
CA TYR A 310 18.63 -2.48 17.96
C TYR A 310 17.93 -1.63 19.02
N HIS A 311 16.61 -1.81 19.10
CA HIS A 311 15.77 -1.20 20.13
C HIS A 311 14.84 -2.26 20.72
N THR A 312 14.64 -2.22 22.04
CA THR A 312 13.68 -3.11 22.73
C THR A 312 12.28 -2.50 22.65
N VAL A 313 11.76 -2.44 21.43
CA VAL A 313 10.44 -1.86 21.10
C VAL A 313 9.69 -2.81 20.17
N TYR A 314 8.38 -2.57 20.06
CA TYR A 314 7.50 -3.29 19.14
C TYR A 314 7.00 -2.34 18.06
N SER A 315 6.51 -2.88 16.94
CA SER A 315 5.66 -2.10 16.03
C SER A 315 4.46 -2.91 15.56
N PHE A 316 3.36 -2.22 15.29
CA PHE A 316 2.21 -2.81 14.62
C PHE A 316 2.50 -3.00 13.14
N TYR A 317 1.98 -4.06 12.52
CA TYR A 317 2.15 -4.30 11.09
C TYR A 317 1.39 -3.26 10.24
N GLN A 318 0.12 -3.01 10.56
CA GLN A 318 -0.71 -1.97 9.93
C GLN A 318 -0.67 -1.98 8.39
N PRO A 319 -1.33 -2.98 7.77
CA PRO A 319 -1.23 -3.23 6.34
C PRO A 319 -2.01 -2.21 5.51
N ALA A 320 -1.33 -1.44 4.64
CA ALA A 320 -2.02 -0.48 3.75
C ALA A 320 -2.62 -1.15 2.51
N GLN A 321 -1.91 -2.10 1.92
CA GLN A 321 -2.36 -2.84 0.73
C GLN A 321 -2.16 -4.34 0.94
N LEU A 322 -3.11 -5.11 0.41
CA LEU A 322 -3.09 -6.57 0.43
C LEU A 322 -2.95 -7.13 -0.99
N ALA A 323 -2.30 -8.28 -1.11
CA ALA A 323 -2.36 -9.11 -2.31
C ALA A 323 -2.55 -10.58 -1.93
N TYR A 324 -3.25 -11.33 -2.75
CA TYR A 324 -3.32 -12.79 -2.63
C TYR A 324 -2.22 -13.43 -3.49
N SER A 325 -1.53 -14.42 -2.94
CA SER A 325 -0.52 -15.18 -3.68
C SER A 325 -0.61 -16.66 -3.36
N VAL A 326 -0.34 -17.49 -4.38
CA VAL A 326 -0.25 -18.94 -4.21
C VAL A 326 1.23 -19.32 -4.31
N ILE A 327 1.76 -19.89 -3.23
CA ILE A 327 3.16 -20.30 -3.12
C ILE A 327 3.17 -21.79 -2.77
N ASP A 328 3.84 -22.59 -3.60
CA ASP A 328 3.90 -24.05 -3.48
C ASP A 328 2.52 -24.72 -3.27
N GLY A 329 1.50 -24.20 -3.97
CA GLY A 329 0.12 -24.71 -3.92
C GLY A 329 -0.68 -24.31 -2.68
N LYS A 330 -0.14 -23.42 -1.82
CA LYS A 330 -0.84 -22.87 -0.65
C LYS A 330 -1.12 -21.39 -0.84
N GLY A 331 -2.28 -20.95 -0.34
CA GLY A 331 -2.72 -19.56 -0.40
C GLY A 331 -2.16 -18.72 0.75
N TYR A 332 -1.72 -17.52 0.43
CA TYR A 332 -1.21 -16.54 1.38
C TYR A 332 -1.80 -15.16 1.07
N VAL A 333 -2.12 -14.42 2.13
CA VAL A 333 -2.34 -12.97 2.06
C VAL A 333 -0.99 -12.31 2.31
N VAL A 334 -0.55 -11.47 1.39
CA VAL A 334 0.66 -10.65 1.51
C VAL A 334 0.23 -9.25 1.90
N SER A 335 0.89 -8.65 2.88
CA SER A 335 0.67 -7.26 3.27
C SER A 335 1.92 -6.40 3.07
N VAL A 336 1.70 -5.13 2.71
CA VAL A 336 2.70 -4.07 2.91
C VAL A 336 2.43 -3.32 4.21
N ASP A 337 3.38 -3.38 5.12
CA ASP A 337 3.22 -3.01 6.52
C ASP A 337 3.63 -1.55 6.75
N THR A 338 2.88 -0.64 6.13
CA THR A 338 3.21 0.79 6.00
C THR A 338 3.18 1.55 7.32
N GLY A 339 2.18 1.29 8.16
CA GLY A 339 1.91 2.11 9.34
C GLY A 339 0.97 3.29 9.08
N LYS A 340 0.05 3.53 10.01
CA LYS A 340 -0.88 4.68 10.00
C LYS A 340 -1.34 5.03 11.40
N MET A 341 -1.06 6.26 11.83
CA MET A 341 -1.61 6.83 13.06
C MET A 341 -3.06 7.27 12.85
N THR A 342 -3.88 7.17 13.90
CA THR A 342 -5.16 7.86 13.97
C THR A 342 -4.96 9.27 14.53
N THR A 343 -5.32 10.29 13.76
CA THR A 343 -5.21 11.69 14.16
C THR A 343 -6.46 12.45 13.74
N TYR A 344 -7.13 13.05 14.72
CA TYR A 344 -8.21 14.00 14.52
C TYR A 344 -7.73 15.40 14.89
N THR A 345 -8.09 16.37 14.08
CA THR A 345 -7.73 17.78 14.28
C THR A 345 -8.99 18.62 14.39
N GLN A 346 -8.92 19.69 15.19
CA GLN A 346 -10.04 20.61 15.36
C GLN A 346 -10.58 21.13 14.01
N ALA A 347 -9.69 21.37 13.05
CA ALA A 347 -10.05 21.92 11.74
C ALA A 347 -10.78 20.90 10.84
N GLN A 348 -10.37 19.63 10.86
CA GLN A 348 -10.90 18.62 9.94
C GLN A 348 -12.02 17.78 10.55
N HIS A 349 -12.09 17.69 11.88
CA HIS A 349 -12.99 16.78 12.58
C HIS A 349 -13.84 17.47 13.66
N GLY A 350 -13.56 18.75 13.98
CA GLY A 350 -14.20 19.45 15.10
C GLY A 350 -13.76 18.94 16.48
N TYR A 351 -12.74 18.07 16.51
CA TYR A 351 -12.21 17.40 17.68
C TYR A 351 -10.71 17.13 17.52
N ALA A 352 -9.94 17.15 18.60
CA ALA A 352 -8.51 16.88 18.58
C ALA A 352 -8.18 15.57 19.31
N PHE A 353 -7.60 14.63 18.57
CA PHE A 353 -7.12 13.36 19.10
C PHE A 353 -5.87 12.95 18.33
N ASN A 354 -4.92 12.34 19.02
CA ASN A 354 -3.80 11.72 18.34
C ASN A 354 -3.42 10.46 19.10
N ASP A 355 -3.41 9.32 18.41
CA ASP A 355 -2.89 8.06 18.91
C ASP A 355 -1.35 8.12 19.00
N GLY A 356 -0.69 8.83 18.08
CA GLY A 356 0.75 8.99 18.09
C GLY A 356 1.25 10.10 19.03
N VAL A 357 2.37 9.85 19.69
CA VAL A 357 3.14 10.85 20.45
C VAL A 357 4.64 10.61 20.25
N ARG A 358 5.42 11.69 20.26
CA ARG A 358 6.90 11.58 20.28
C ARG A 358 7.33 10.93 21.59
N ALA A 359 8.18 9.89 21.54
CA ALA A 359 8.50 9.11 22.74
C ALA A 359 9.09 9.94 23.90
N ARG A 360 9.90 10.96 23.59
CA ARG A 360 10.43 11.87 24.61
C ARG A 360 9.33 12.71 25.28
N VAL A 361 8.28 13.07 24.55
CA VAL A 361 7.13 13.80 25.09
C VAL A 361 6.33 12.89 26.04
N ALA A 362 6.06 11.64 25.64
CA ALA A 362 5.42 10.66 26.52
C ALA A 362 6.23 10.43 27.81
N TRP A 363 7.56 10.42 27.70
CA TRP A 363 8.44 10.37 28.88
C TRP A 363 8.31 11.62 29.76
N SER A 364 8.38 12.84 29.20
CA SER A 364 8.31 14.08 29.98
C SER A 364 6.96 14.30 30.64
N ASP A 365 5.89 13.83 29.99
CA ASP A 365 4.51 13.91 30.47
C ASP A 365 4.21 12.81 31.51
N GLY A 366 5.17 11.92 31.74
CA GLY A 366 5.08 10.84 32.72
C GLY A 366 4.15 9.72 32.29
N GLU A 367 3.88 9.54 31.00
CA GLU A 367 3.02 8.47 30.46
C GLU A 367 3.68 7.08 30.58
N LEU A 368 5.03 7.03 30.53
CA LEU A 368 5.81 5.79 30.58
C LEU A 368 5.99 5.24 32.01
N ASP A 369 6.08 3.91 32.13
CA ASP A 369 6.50 3.25 33.37
C ASP A 369 8.03 3.32 33.54
N THR A 370 8.52 4.46 33.98
CA THR A 370 9.95 4.68 34.22
C THR A 370 10.52 3.87 35.40
N THR A 371 9.66 3.18 36.17
CA THR A 371 10.09 2.37 37.33
C THR A 371 10.52 0.97 36.90
N THR A 372 9.81 0.36 35.96
CA THR A 372 10.06 -1.02 35.51
C THR A 372 10.74 -1.12 34.15
N MET A 373 10.64 -0.07 33.33
CA MET A 373 11.23 -0.04 32.00
C MET A 373 12.76 -0.19 32.05
N ASN A 374 13.31 -0.91 31.06
CA ASN A 374 14.74 -1.11 30.92
C ASN A 374 15.49 0.25 30.90
N PRO A 375 16.51 0.48 31.76
CA PRO A 375 17.22 1.76 31.82
C PRO A 375 17.89 2.17 30.50
N THR A 376 18.35 1.22 29.70
CA THR A 376 18.88 1.49 28.35
C THR A 376 17.78 2.02 27.45
N LEU A 377 16.63 1.35 27.38
CA LEU A 377 15.49 1.82 26.59
C LEU A 377 15.06 3.23 27.03
N LEU A 378 14.96 3.48 28.33
CA LEU A 378 14.61 4.78 28.87
C LEU A 378 15.61 5.89 28.47
N ALA A 379 16.92 5.59 28.49
CA ALA A 379 17.94 6.52 28.03
C ALA A 379 17.83 6.81 26.52
N GLN A 380 17.49 5.79 25.71
CA GLN A 380 17.26 5.96 24.27
C GLN A 380 16.03 6.83 23.98
N ILE A 381 14.96 6.69 24.77
CA ILE A 381 13.74 7.52 24.67
C ILE A 381 14.01 8.98 25.05
N GLN A 382 14.95 9.25 25.95
CA GLN A 382 15.31 10.61 26.32
C GLN A 382 16.18 11.31 25.25
N ASP A 383 16.79 10.54 24.35
CA ASP A 383 17.74 11.00 23.34
C ASP A 383 17.04 11.18 21.98
N ASN A 384 17.01 12.42 21.49
CA ASN A 384 16.38 12.75 20.20
C ASN A 384 17.13 12.17 18.99
N GLN A 385 18.39 11.76 19.13
CA GLN A 385 19.14 11.08 18.06
C GLN A 385 18.87 9.57 18.02
N GLN A 386 18.09 9.06 18.98
CA GLN A 386 17.68 7.65 19.08
C GLN A 386 16.15 7.55 19.04
N LEU A 387 15.49 7.20 20.15
CA LEU A 387 14.04 6.99 20.17
C LEU A 387 13.26 8.26 20.52
N GLY A 388 13.90 9.31 21.03
CA GLY A 388 13.15 10.45 21.58
C GLY A 388 12.24 11.15 20.58
N ARG A 389 12.56 11.07 19.29
CA ARG A 389 11.74 11.59 18.20
C ARG A 389 10.79 10.58 17.59
N VAL A 390 10.93 9.28 17.81
CA VAL A 390 10.03 8.31 17.15
C VAL A 390 8.58 8.54 17.60
N HIS A 391 7.63 8.42 16.68
CA HIS A 391 6.22 8.32 17.04
C HIS A 391 5.92 6.94 17.61
N MET A 392 5.43 6.92 18.85
CA MET A 392 4.89 5.74 19.53
C MET A 392 3.39 5.91 19.79
N SER A 393 2.67 4.78 19.89
CA SER A 393 1.28 4.81 20.34
C SER A 393 1.20 5.23 21.80
N ARG A 394 0.21 6.08 22.08
CA ARG A 394 -0.17 6.50 23.41
C ARG A 394 -1.45 5.85 23.92
N VAL A 395 -2.05 4.94 23.14
CA VAL A 395 -3.25 4.20 23.54
C VAL A 395 -2.99 2.70 23.77
N ASP A 396 -1.76 2.24 23.49
CA ASP A 396 -1.34 0.84 23.59
C ASP A 396 -0.18 0.65 24.59
N GLY A 397 0.09 -0.60 24.97
CA GLY A 397 1.23 -0.96 25.82
C GLY A 397 1.08 -0.63 27.31
N TYR A 398 -0.14 -0.35 27.76
CA TYR A 398 -0.45 -0.06 29.15
C TYR A 398 -0.31 -1.29 30.06
N ASN A 399 0.36 -1.09 31.19
CA ASN A 399 0.44 -2.06 32.26
C ASN A 399 -0.67 -1.87 33.32
N ILE A 400 -0.64 -2.69 34.37
CA ILE A 400 -1.63 -2.65 35.47
C ILE A 400 -1.66 -1.34 36.27
N PHE A 401 -0.65 -0.47 36.11
CA PHE A 401 -0.56 0.84 36.76
C PHE A 401 -1.06 1.99 35.86
N ASN A 402 -1.66 1.67 34.71
CA ASN A 402 -2.07 2.64 33.71
C ASN A 402 -0.90 3.53 33.24
N LYS A 403 0.27 2.89 33.07
CA LYS A 403 1.47 3.47 32.46
C LYS A 403 1.90 2.62 31.27
N ILE A 404 2.52 3.25 30.28
CA ILE A 404 3.03 2.54 29.11
C ILE A 404 4.31 1.81 29.50
N GLY A 405 4.24 0.47 29.55
CA GLY A 405 5.37 -0.41 29.84
C GLY A 405 6.06 -0.93 28.59
N ASP A 406 5.28 -1.22 27.56
CA ASP A 406 5.75 -1.67 26.24
C ASP A 406 5.57 -0.55 25.21
N VAL A 407 6.63 -0.21 24.50
CA VAL A 407 6.60 0.86 23.48
C VAL A 407 6.24 0.25 22.13
N PHE A 408 5.09 0.66 21.59
CA PHE A 408 4.63 0.28 20.24
C PHE A 408 4.80 1.44 19.26
N LEU A 409 5.50 1.19 18.16
CA LEU A 409 5.64 2.07 17.01
C LEU A 409 4.59 1.74 15.93
N PHE A 410 4.51 2.57 14.90
CA PHE A 410 3.59 2.40 13.77
C PHE A 410 4.33 1.82 12.55
N GLY A 411 3.70 0.84 11.89
CA GLY A 411 4.21 0.17 10.69
C GLY A 411 5.24 -0.93 10.96
N GLY A 412 5.11 -2.04 10.22
CA GLY A 412 6.11 -3.12 10.20
C GLY A 412 7.33 -2.80 9.34
N ARG A 413 7.25 -1.72 8.54
CA ARG A 413 8.30 -1.18 7.65
C ARG A 413 8.79 -2.17 6.60
N GLY A 414 7.92 -3.08 6.18
CA GLY A 414 8.26 -4.25 5.37
C GLY A 414 7.08 -4.92 4.72
N ILE A 415 7.25 -6.21 4.42
CA ILE A 415 6.19 -7.09 3.94
C ILE A 415 6.02 -8.27 4.88
N SER A 416 4.78 -8.73 5.01
CA SER A 416 4.42 -9.93 5.78
C SER A 416 3.58 -10.90 4.96
N LEU A 417 3.70 -12.20 5.27
CA LEU A 417 2.87 -13.26 4.72
C LEU A 417 2.01 -13.87 5.82
N TRP A 418 0.73 -14.05 5.52
CA TRP A 418 -0.28 -14.63 6.38
C TRP A 418 -0.88 -15.85 5.68
N ASP A 419 -0.91 -17.01 6.34
CA ASP A 419 -1.57 -18.20 5.80
C ASP A 419 -3.06 -17.91 5.55
N SER A 420 -3.55 -18.03 4.32
CA SER A 420 -4.90 -17.55 4.02
C SER A 420 -6.02 -18.39 4.65
N THR A 421 -5.70 -19.57 5.16
CA THR A 421 -6.68 -20.46 5.82
C THR A 421 -6.82 -20.09 7.28
N THR A 422 -5.70 -20.01 7.98
CA THR A 422 -5.60 -19.85 9.44
C THR A 422 -5.32 -18.42 9.89
N MET A 423 -4.90 -17.55 8.97
CA MET A 423 -4.38 -16.21 9.21
C MET A 423 -3.14 -16.18 10.14
N ALA A 424 -2.44 -17.30 10.28
CA ALA A 424 -1.18 -17.35 11.01
C ALA A 424 -0.10 -16.53 10.29
N HIS A 425 0.71 -15.79 11.04
CA HIS A 425 1.88 -15.10 10.52
C HIS A 425 2.97 -16.12 10.10
N VAL A 426 3.46 -16.01 8.87
CA VAL A 426 4.35 -17.00 8.25
C VAL A 426 5.75 -16.43 8.00
N PHE A 427 5.83 -15.17 7.58
CA PHE A 427 7.08 -14.50 7.25
C PHE A 427 6.94 -12.99 7.43
N ASP A 428 8.02 -12.36 7.88
CA ASP A 428 8.23 -10.91 7.96
C ASP A 428 9.60 -10.61 7.35
N SER A 429 9.67 -9.59 6.49
CA SER A 429 10.94 -9.17 5.85
C SER A 429 11.98 -8.59 6.83
N GLY A 430 11.63 -8.40 8.10
CA GLY A 430 12.54 -7.83 9.10
C GLY A 430 12.93 -6.40 8.74
N ASP A 431 14.23 -6.10 8.76
CA ASP A 431 14.79 -4.80 8.41
C ASP A 431 15.20 -4.69 6.93
N ASP A 432 14.77 -5.61 6.06
CA ASP A 432 15.28 -5.69 4.69
C ASP A 432 15.10 -4.39 3.89
N LEU A 433 13.93 -3.74 3.93
CA LEU A 433 13.70 -2.52 3.15
C LEU A 433 14.68 -1.40 3.57
N GLU A 434 14.76 -1.08 4.86
CA GLU A 434 15.68 -0.04 5.36
C GLU A 434 17.15 -0.42 5.17
N ARG A 435 17.52 -1.66 5.48
CA ARG A 435 18.89 -2.14 5.32
C ARG A 435 19.34 -2.09 3.87
N ARG A 436 18.49 -2.46 2.91
CA ARG A 436 18.82 -2.39 1.48
C ARG A 436 18.83 -0.94 0.98
N ALA A 437 17.87 -0.12 1.39
CA ALA A 437 17.81 1.29 1.02
C ALA A 437 19.04 2.07 1.50
N SER A 438 19.48 1.86 2.74
CA SER A 438 20.67 2.52 3.28
C SER A 438 21.96 2.13 2.54
N GLN A 439 22.03 0.90 2.02
CA GLN A 439 23.17 0.41 1.24
C GLN A 439 23.16 0.90 -0.21
N LEU A 440 21.99 0.89 -0.86
CA LEU A 440 21.84 1.12 -2.30
C LEU A 440 21.51 2.57 -2.65
N TYR A 441 20.75 3.25 -1.77
CA TYR A 441 20.24 4.60 -1.98
C TYR A 441 20.40 5.49 -0.72
N PRO A 442 21.61 5.60 -0.12
CA PRO A 442 21.82 6.32 1.13
C PRO A 442 21.40 7.79 1.09
N ASN A 443 21.57 8.46 -0.06
CA ASN A 443 21.25 9.88 -0.23
C ASN A 443 19.74 10.20 -0.27
N THR A 444 18.90 9.17 -0.26
CA THR A 444 17.44 9.27 -0.25
C THR A 444 16.81 8.28 0.73
N PHE A 445 17.63 7.73 1.64
CA PHE A 445 17.19 6.80 2.67
C PHE A 445 16.11 7.44 3.53
N ASN A 446 14.97 6.76 3.69
CA ASN A 446 13.80 7.23 4.45
C ASN A 446 13.45 8.71 4.20
N GLY A 447 13.70 9.20 2.98
CA GLY A 447 13.48 10.60 2.64
C GLY A 447 12.05 10.88 2.19
N ASP A 448 11.64 12.15 2.23
CA ASP A 448 10.33 12.56 1.76
C ASP A 448 10.40 13.40 0.47
N CYS A 449 9.31 13.38 -0.30
CA CYS A 449 9.07 14.31 -1.38
C CYS A 449 7.89 15.18 -0.95
N SER A 450 8.15 16.14 -0.08
CA SER A 450 7.11 16.97 0.55
C SER A 450 7.29 18.47 0.33
N ASN A 451 8.48 18.90 -0.13
CA ASN A 451 8.76 20.31 -0.41
C ASN A 451 9.48 20.48 -1.75
N GLY A 452 8.79 21.08 -2.72
CA GLY A 452 9.29 21.27 -4.07
C GLY A 452 10.59 22.08 -4.19
N ASN A 453 10.91 22.86 -3.15
CA ASN A 453 12.07 23.74 -3.10
C ASN A 453 13.27 23.16 -2.34
N GLN A 454 13.18 21.91 -1.90
CA GLN A 454 14.30 21.14 -1.35
C GLN A 454 14.75 20.07 -2.35
N SER A 455 16.01 19.66 -2.25
CA SER A 455 16.53 18.52 -3.00
C SER A 455 16.26 17.21 -2.26
N PRO A 456 16.29 16.06 -2.95
CA PRO A 456 16.12 14.75 -2.30
C PRO A 456 17.14 14.51 -1.17
N THR A 457 18.37 15.01 -1.34
CA THR A 457 19.44 14.89 -0.33
C THR A 457 19.25 15.80 0.88
N GLN A 458 18.47 16.87 0.76
CA GLN A 458 18.12 17.74 1.89
C GLN A 458 16.96 17.17 2.71
N GLN A 459 16.22 16.22 2.14
CA GLN A 459 15.08 15.55 2.76
C GLN A 459 15.39 14.09 3.10
N VAL A 460 16.67 13.69 3.10
CA VAL A 460 17.09 12.37 3.56
C VAL A 460 16.71 12.21 5.03
N ASP A 461 16.33 10.99 5.43
CA ASP A 461 16.06 10.60 6.82
C ASP A 461 14.80 11.23 7.47
N GLU A 462 14.09 12.13 6.79
CA GLU A 462 12.90 12.85 7.31
C GLU A 462 11.72 11.96 7.73
N ARG A 463 11.72 10.66 7.35
CA ARG A 463 10.66 9.70 7.70
C ARG A 463 11.09 8.65 8.71
N SER A 464 12.35 8.62 9.15
CA SER A 464 12.86 7.61 10.10
C SER A 464 12.19 7.69 11.46
N ASP A 465 11.90 8.90 11.97
CA ASP A 465 11.15 9.10 13.22
C ASP A 465 9.64 8.82 13.08
N ASP A 466 9.16 8.54 11.88
CA ASP A 466 7.77 8.18 11.57
C ASP A 466 7.65 6.68 11.24
N MET A 467 7.49 6.31 9.98
CA MET A 467 7.28 4.92 9.52
C MET A 467 8.36 4.47 8.51
N GLY A 468 9.49 5.20 8.48
CA GLY A 468 10.70 4.86 7.73
C GLY A 468 10.46 4.78 6.22
N PRO A 469 10.58 3.60 5.59
CA PRO A 469 10.42 3.46 4.15
C PRO A 469 8.97 3.69 3.71
N GLU A 470 7.98 3.44 4.57
CA GLU A 470 6.56 3.53 4.23
C GLU A 470 6.21 2.80 2.91
N PRO A 471 6.38 1.46 2.83
CA PRO A 471 5.95 0.68 1.66
C PRO A 471 4.44 0.81 1.50
N GLY A 472 3.96 1.48 0.47
CA GLY A 472 2.54 1.81 0.27
C GLY A 472 1.88 1.11 -0.91
N ALA A 473 2.67 0.43 -1.74
CA ALA A 473 2.20 -0.22 -2.96
C ALA A 473 2.77 -1.62 -3.12
N LEU A 474 1.95 -2.56 -3.60
CA LEU A 474 2.27 -3.98 -3.75
C LEU A 474 1.77 -4.52 -5.08
N ALA A 475 2.66 -5.15 -5.83
CA ALA A 475 2.31 -6.01 -6.96
C ALA A 475 2.78 -7.44 -6.71
N SER A 476 1.92 -8.41 -7.02
CA SER A 476 2.19 -9.84 -6.92
C SER A 476 2.00 -10.50 -8.28
N GLY A 477 2.86 -11.45 -8.61
CA GLY A 477 2.81 -12.13 -9.90
C GLY A 477 3.67 -13.37 -9.96
N VAL A 478 3.88 -13.87 -11.18
CA VAL A 478 4.75 -15.02 -11.45
C VAL A 478 5.65 -14.71 -12.63
N VAL A 479 6.95 -14.92 -12.46
CA VAL A 479 7.95 -14.88 -13.54
C VAL A 479 8.46 -16.31 -13.75
N GLY A 480 8.19 -16.86 -14.94
CA GLY A 480 8.40 -18.29 -15.19
C GLY A 480 7.51 -19.13 -14.28
N THR A 481 8.12 -19.81 -13.30
CA THR A 481 7.41 -20.58 -12.25
C THR A 481 7.55 -19.98 -10.86
N THR A 482 8.25 -18.86 -10.73
CA THR A 482 8.63 -18.28 -9.44
C THR A 482 7.64 -17.17 -9.08
N PRO A 483 6.93 -17.26 -7.94
CA PRO A 483 6.13 -16.14 -7.46
C PRO A 483 7.04 -14.96 -7.11
N VAL A 484 6.60 -13.75 -7.48
CA VAL A 484 7.35 -12.52 -7.25
C VAL A 484 6.48 -11.52 -6.50
N LEU A 485 7.11 -10.78 -5.59
CA LEU A 485 6.51 -9.65 -4.90
C LEU A 485 7.33 -8.41 -5.25
N ILE A 486 6.66 -7.36 -5.68
CA ILE A 486 7.26 -6.06 -6.00
C ILE A 486 6.61 -5.04 -5.09
N VAL A 487 7.43 -4.27 -4.38
CA VAL A 487 6.98 -3.37 -3.31
C VAL A 487 7.47 -1.96 -3.60
N GLY A 488 6.55 -1.00 -3.67
CA GLY A 488 6.87 0.43 -3.82
C GLY A 488 6.82 1.17 -2.49
N SER A 489 7.85 1.98 -2.23
CA SER A 489 7.95 2.80 -1.01
C SER A 489 7.78 4.29 -1.29
N ARG A 490 7.50 5.06 -0.22
CA ARG A 490 7.23 6.50 -0.30
C ARG A 490 8.35 7.29 -0.97
N ASN A 491 9.60 6.95 -0.69
CA ASN A 491 10.80 7.61 -1.24
C ASN A 491 11.17 7.16 -2.68
N GLY A 492 10.29 6.40 -3.32
CA GLY A 492 10.41 5.98 -4.72
C GLY A 492 11.31 4.78 -4.97
N VAL A 493 11.66 4.03 -3.93
CA VAL A 493 12.37 2.76 -4.08
C VAL A 493 11.35 1.65 -4.37
N ILE A 494 11.67 0.82 -5.34
CA ILE A 494 10.92 -0.36 -5.72
C ILE A 494 11.77 -1.58 -5.40
N TYR A 495 11.31 -2.43 -4.49
CA TYR A 495 11.99 -3.64 -4.06
C TYR A 495 11.40 -4.85 -4.79
N VAL A 496 12.25 -5.76 -5.25
CA VAL A 496 11.84 -7.00 -5.91
C VAL A 496 12.25 -8.18 -5.04
N PHE A 497 11.29 -9.03 -4.73
CA PHE A 497 11.48 -10.28 -4.03
C PHE A 497 10.98 -11.44 -4.88
N ASN A 498 11.65 -12.58 -4.78
CA ASN A 498 11.08 -13.85 -5.20
C ASN A 498 10.65 -14.68 -3.98
N MET A 499 9.68 -15.55 -4.17
CA MET A 499 9.27 -16.50 -3.14
C MET A 499 9.89 -17.86 -3.40
N ARG A 500 10.58 -18.41 -2.39
CA ARG A 500 11.07 -19.79 -2.39
C ARG A 500 10.53 -20.49 -1.15
N GLY A 501 9.48 -21.29 -1.31
CA GLY A 501 8.64 -21.68 -0.19
C GLY A 501 8.10 -20.44 0.52
N VAL A 502 8.03 -20.49 1.85
CA VAL A 502 7.46 -19.42 2.66
C VAL A 502 8.42 -18.25 2.94
N SER A 503 9.58 -18.20 2.31
CA SER A 503 10.56 -17.13 2.49
C SER A 503 10.61 -16.22 1.26
N ALA A 504 10.54 -14.91 1.47
CA ALA A 504 10.83 -13.92 0.45
C ALA A 504 12.35 -13.69 0.38
N ASN A 505 12.96 -13.89 -0.79
CA ASN A 505 14.36 -13.57 -1.03
C ASN A 505 14.46 -12.28 -1.80
N PHE A 506 15.24 -11.34 -1.28
CA PHE A 506 15.54 -10.08 -1.95
C PHE A 506 16.36 -10.34 -3.23
N GLU A 507 15.86 -9.84 -4.36
CA GLU A 507 16.50 -9.93 -5.66
C GLU A 507 17.21 -8.63 -6.02
N SER A 508 16.47 -7.51 -5.97
CA SER A 508 16.99 -6.18 -6.32
C SER A 508 16.16 -5.05 -5.71
N ALA A 509 16.72 -3.84 -5.73
CA ALA A 509 15.97 -2.61 -5.50
C ALA A 509 16.27 -1.64 -6.64
N HIS A 510 15.29 -0.83 -7.00
CA HIS A 510 15.36 0.12 -8.10
C HIS A 510 14.78 1.46 -7.67
N ARG A 511 15.43 2.57 -8.02
CA ARG A 511 14.92 3.92 -7.79
C ARG A 511 15.30 4.79 -8.97
N GLU A 512 14.29 5.36 -9.62
CA GLU A 512 14.48 6.42 -10.62
C GLU A 512 14.56 7.80 -9.96
N GLY A 513 15.09 8.76 -10.73
CA GLY A 513 15.14 10.16 -10.34
C GLY A 513 16.50 10.60 -9.79
N SER A 514 16.94 11.76 -10.26
CA SER A 514 18.19 12.42 -9.86
C SER A 514 18.09 13.02 -8.46
N THR A 515 19.23 13.25 -7.83
CA THR A 515 19.36 13.90 -6.52
C THR A 515 20.04 15.27 -6.60
N ASN A 516 20.39 15.72 -7.81
CA ASN A 516 21.31 16.84 -8.04
C ASN A 516 20.63 18.22 -8.18
N ASP A 517 19.34 18.33 -7.88
CA ASP A 517 18.57 19.58 -7.95
C ASP A 517 17.37 19.50 -7.00
N ILE A 518 16.65 20.61 -6.84
CA ILE A 518 15.39 20.67 -6.09
C ILE A 518 14.27 19.93 -6.84
N TRP A 519 13.31 19.38 -6.09
CA TRP A 519 12.22 18.58 -6.66
C TRP A 519 11.44 19.28 -7.78
N ASN A 520 11.20 20.58 -7.69
CA ASN A 520 10.51 21.35 -8.74
C ASN A 520 11.27 21.34 -10.08
N ASN A 521 12.59 21.48 -10.04
CA ASN A 521 13.44 21.43 -11.24
C ASN A 521 13.53 20.00 -11.77
N LEU A 522 13.72 19.03 -10.88
CA LEU A 522 13.74 17.61 -11.23
C LEU A 522 12.43 17.20 -11.91
N TYR A 523 11.28 17.61 -11.39
CA TYR A 523 9.96 17.33 -11.96
C TYR A 523 9.77 17.96 -13.34
N THR A 524 10.21 19.22 -13.50
CA THR A 524 10.14 19.94 -14.78
C THR A 524 10.95 19.23 -15.87
N ASN A 525 12.08 18.63 -15.47
CA ASN A 525 13.03 17.94 -16.36
C ASN A 525 12.81 16.41 -16.43
N ASP A 526 11.67 15.89 -15.97
CA ASP A 526 11.36 14.45 -15.95
C ASP A 526 12.40 13.58 -15.22
N ALA A 527 13.06 14.18 -14.23
CA ALA A 527 14.15 13.60 -13.45
C ALA A 527 13.77 13.42 -11.96
N ALA A 528 12.49 13.58 -11.58
CA ALA A 528 12.03 13.36 -10.20
C ALA A 528 11.85 11.87 -9.84
N GLY A 529 11.65 10.99 -10.83
CA GLY A 529 11.34 9.58 -10.60
C GLY A 529 9.93 9.35 -10.05
N ASP A 530 9.70 8.17 -9.47
CA ASP A 530 8.41 7.76 -8.92
C ASP A 530 8.32 8.15 -7.44
N GLN A 531 7.87 9.36 -7.11
CA GLN A 531 7.79 9.80 -5.71
C GLN A 531 6.40 9.56 -5.12
N ILE A 532 6.37 9.08 -3.87
CA ILE A 532 5.16 8.65 -3.16
C ILE A 532 4.41 7.62 -4.01
N ILE A 533 5.01 6.43 -4.15
CA ILE A 533 4.39 5.34 -4.92
C ILE A 533 3.10 4.92 -4.20
N SER A 534 1.95 5.19 -4.83
CA SER A 534 0.64 4.94 -4.22
C SER A 534 -0.08 3.72 -4.75
N ASP A 535 0.35 3.23 -5.92
CA ASP A 535 -0.24 2.04 -6.53
C ASP A 535 0.72 1.44 -7.57
N MET A 536 0.58 0.14 -7.80
CA MET A 536 1.32 -0.59 -8.82
C MET A 536 0.61 -1.90 -9.19
N GLY A 537 0.91 -2.45 -10.36
CA GLY A 537 0.41 -3.76 -10.74
C GLY A 537 1.34 -4.50 -11.67
N PHE A 538 1.32 -5.83 -11.55
CA PHE A 538 2.15 -6.74 -12.34
C PHE A 538 1.35 -7.30 -13.52
N VAL A 539 1.95 -7.23 -14.71
CA VAL A 539 1.41 -7.83 -15.93
C VAL A 539 2.34 -8.96 -16.36
N GLY A 540 1.87 -10.19 -16.19
CA GLY A 540 2.64 -11.39 -16.55
C GLY A 540 2.87 -11.52 -18.06
N ALA A 541 3.87 -12.34 -18.43
CA ALA A 541 4.32 -12.54 -19.81
C ALA A 541 3.18 -12.81 -20.81
N GLY A 542 2.24 -13.70 -20.48
CA GLY A 542 1.09 -14.03 -21.35
C GLY A 542 0.08 -12.89 -21.53
N ASN A 543 0.05 -11.94 -20.60
CA ASN A 543 -0.79 -10.76 -20.66
C ASN A 543 -0.04 -9.53 -21.18
N SER A 544 1.28 -9.60 -21.32
CA SER A 544 2.10 -8.51 -21.84
C SER A 544 2.07 -8.49 -23.37
N PRO A 545 1.86 -7.32 -24.01
CA PRO A 545 1.93 -7.21 -25.47
C PRO A 545 3.30 -7.57 -26.06
N SER A 546 4.39 -7.39 -25.30
CA SER A 546 5.75 -7.71 -25.72
C SER A 546 6.16 -9.16 -25.41
N GLY A 547 5.34 -9.90 -24.66
CA GLY A 547 5.71 -11.20 -24.08
C GLY A 547 6.64 -11.11 -22.86
N THR A 548 7.20 -9.94 -22.55
CA THR A 548 8.02 -9.71 -21.36
C THR A 548 7.14 -9.19 -20.22
N PRO A 549 7.17 -9.80 -19.03
CA PRO A 549 6.39 -9.30 -17.91
C PRO A 549 6.84 -7.89 -17.52
N PHE A 550 5.91 -7.05 -17.09
CA PHE A 550 6.20 -5.69 -16.64
C PHE A 550 5.41 -5.33 -15.39
N VAL A 551 5.88 -4.32 -14.67
CA VAL A 551 5.16 -3.64 -13.60
C VAL A 551 4.88 -2.20 -14.01
N TYR A 552 3.66 -1.74 -13.79
CA TYR A 552 3.32 -0.31 -13.86
C TYR A 552 3.34 0.29 -12.46
N VAL A 553 3.82 1.52 -12.34
CA VAL A 553 4.05 2.20 -11.06
C VAL A 553 3.45 3.59 -11.11
N ILE A 554 2.63 3.95 -10.12
CA ILE A 554 1.98 5.25 -10.01
C ILE A 554 2.67 6.08 -8.93
N GLY A 555 3.33 7.17 -9.35
CA GLY A 555 3.88 8.17 -8.43
C GLY A 555 2.83 9.24 -8.14
N GLN A 556 2.33 9.31 -6.90
CA GLN A 556 1.28 10.24 -6.51
C GLN A 556 1.77 11.69 -6.47
N ALA A 557 2.94 11.91 -5.86
CA ALA A 557 3.52 13.25 -5.77
C ALA A 557 3.88 13.79 -7.14
N THR A 558 4.42 12.95 -8.01
CA THR A 558 4.78 13.32 -9.39
C THR A 558 3.62 13.23 -10.36
N GLY A 559 2.47 12.67 -9.97
CA GLY A 559 1.32 12.49 -10.85
C GLY A 559 1.71 11.77 -12.15
N SER A 560 2.42 10.65 -12.02
CA SER A 560 3.10 9.99 -13.15
C SER A 560 2.86 8.49 -13.19
N LEU A 561 3.12 7.91 -14.36
CA LEU A 561 3.19 6.48 -14.62
C LEU A 561 4.59 6.14 -15.11
N SER A 562 5.24 5.17 -14.45
CA SER A 562 6.41 4.47 -14.97
C SER A 562 6.07 3.02 -15.30
N VAL A 563 6.71 2.48 -16.32
CA VAL A 563 6.59 1.07 -16.72
C VAL A 563 7.98 0.45 -16.69
N TYR A 564 8.12 -0.68 -16.01
CA TYR A 564 9.38 -1.41 -15.90
C TYR A 564 9.20 -2.85 -16.35
N ASN A 565 10.04 -3.32 -17.25
CA ASN A 565 10.14 -4.76 -17.50
C ASN A 565 10.72 -5.45 -16.26
N VAL A 566 10.21 -6.63 -15.95
CA VAL A 566 10.76 -7.53 -14.94
C VAL A 566 11.61 -8.55 -15.70
N VAL A 567 12.93 -8.36 -15.66
CA VAL A 567 13.87 -9.15 -16.45
C VAL A 567 14.73 -10.02 -15.55
N ASP A 568 15.07 -11.20 -16.04
CA ASP A 568 16.05 -12.07 -15.40
C ASP A 568 17.43 -11.73 -15.95
N VAL A 569 18.32 -11.20 -15.10
CA VAL A 569 19.67 -10.82 -15.50
C VAL A 569 20.64 -11.87 -14.97
N PRO A 570 21.38 -12.58 -15.84
CA PRO A 570 22.42 -13.50 -15.39
C PRO A 570 23.42 -12.76 -14.49
N ASP A 571 23.72 -13.32 -13.31
CA ASP A 571 24.85 -12.87 -12.48
C ASP A 571 26.15 -12.92 -13.31
N ILE A 572 26.60 -11.78 -13.82
CA ILE A 572 27.91 -11.65 -14.45
C ILE A 572 28.92 -11.48 -13.30
N PHE A 573 29.39 -12.60 -12.73
CA PHE A 573 30.54 -12.62 -11.83
C PHE A 573 31.84 -12.84 -12.60
#